data_AF-A0A3D5KKR5-F1
#
_entry.id   AF-A0A3D5KKR5-F1
#
_cell.length_a   1.000
_cell.length_b   1.000
_cell.length_c   1.000
_cell.angle_alpha   90.00
_cell.angle_beta   90.00
_cell.angle_gamma   90.00
#
_symmetry.space_group_name_H-M   'P 1'
#
loop_
_entity.id
_entity.type
_entity.pdbx_description
1 polymer ?
#
loop_
_entity_poly.entity_id
_entity_poly.type
_entity_poly.pdbx_seq_one_letter_code
_entity_poly.pdbx_strand_id
1 'polypeptide(L)'
;QIEAGIAPLLMLNKDFSMNQTQFFANYSFLTSDAKFVPYAGAHIQLSALKVQSVDPLTGNSTSTTKTSVGFGFRAGIRYFLTENVNIDVGPRISFGDQSSFIFAAGVGVIIGKH
;
A
#
# COMPACT_ATOMS: atom_id res chain seq x y z
N GLN A 1 6.13 8.97 -17.50
CA GLN A 1 7.29 9.10 -16.56
C GLN A 1 7.33 7.86 -15.67
N ILE A 2 8.50 7.26 -15.44
CA ILE A 2 8.64 6.14 -14.49
C ILE A 2 9.03 6.67 -13.11
N GLU A 3 8.39 6.15 -12.06
CA GLU A 3 8.66 6.46 -10.66
C GLU A 3 8.80 5.14 -9.90
N ALA A 4 9.84 5.02 -9.08
CA ALA A 4 10.00 3.90 -8.14
C ALA A 4 9.98 4.42 -6.71
N GLY A 5 9.48 3.62 -5.78
CA GLY A 5 9.38 4.04 -4.39
C GLY A 5 9.10 2.90 -3.42
N ILE A 6 9.07 3.27 -2.15
CA ILE A 6 8.77 2.38 -1.03
C ILE A 6 7.52 2.90 -0.32
N ALA A 7 6.54 2.04 -0.08
CA ALA A 7 5.32 2.37 0.63
C ALA A 7 5.12 1.43 1.83
N PRO A 8 5.37 1.90 3.07
CA PRO A 8 4.98 1.17 4.26
C PRO A 8 3.47 1.30 4.51
N LEU A 9 2.86 0.26 5.05
CA LEU A 9 1.50 0.22 5.55
C LEU A 9 1.51 -0.46 6.92
N LEU A 10 0.95 0.22 7.91
CA LEU A 10 0.77 -0.30 9.25
C LEU A 10 -0.72 -0.33 9.58
N MET A 11 -1.23 -1.49 9.98
CA MET A 11 -2.57 -1.66 10.52
C MET A 11 -2.46 -2.20 11.93
N LEU A 12 -3.11 -1.52 12.88
CA LEU A 12 -3.11 -1.89 14.29
C LEU A 12 -4.55 -2.10 14.76
N ASN A 13 -4.77 -3.23 15.39
CA ASN A 13 -6.00 -3.58 16.08
C ASN A 13 -5.62 -4.31 17.39
N LYS A 14 -6.52 -4.35 18.37
CA LYS A 14 -6.30 -5.07 19.62
C LYS A 14 -5.99 -6.56 19.39
N ASP A 15 -6.61 -7.18 18.37
CA ASP A 15 -6.51 -8.62 18.13
C ASP A 15 -5.56 -8.96 16.98
N PHE A 16 -5.15 -7.99 16.18
CA PHE A 16 -4.20 -8.21 15.09
C PHE A 16 -3.38 -6.97 14.75
N SER A 17 -2.18 -7.16 14.25
CA SER A 17 -1.40 -6.10 13.62
C SER A 17 -0.82 -6.58 12.31
N MET A 18 -0.85 -5.75 11.28
CA MET A 18 -0.20 -6.01 10.01
C MET A 18 0.82 -4.92 9.73
N ASN A 19 2.07 -5.33 9.50
CA ASN A 19 3.10 -4.47 8.95
C ASN A 19 3.39 -4.92 7.53
N GLN A 20 3.35 -4.01 6.58
CA GLN A 20 3.61 -4.29 5.18
C GLN A 20 4.55 -3.22 4.61
N THR A 21 5.60 -3.66 3.93
CA THR A 21 6.49 -2.80 3.16
C THR A 21 6.38 -3.18 1.70
N GLN A 22 6.14 -2.18 0.84
CA GLN A 22 6.07 -2.40 -0.59
C GLN A 22 7.16 -1.65 -1.32
N PHE A 23 7.73 -2.30 -2.31
CA PHE A 23 8.60 -1.70 -3.32
C PHE A 23 7.81 -1.65 -4.61
N PHE A 24 7.64 -0.47 -5.19
CA PHE A 24 6.80 -0.31 -6.38
C PHE A 24 7.54 0.44 -7.48
N ALA A 25 7.09 0.20 -8.71
CA ALA A 25 7.42 1.00 -9.88
C ALA A 25 6.13 1.33 -10.63
N ASN A 26 5.91 2.62 -10.89
CA ASN A 26 4.75 3.15 -11.60
C ASN A 26 5.20 3.82 -12.89
N TYR A 27 4.41 3.64 -13.94
CA TYR A 27 4.40 4.50 -15.11
C TYR A 27 3.24 5.49 -14.97
N SER A 28 3.57 6.78 -15.01
CA SER A 28 2.62 7.89 -15.00
C SER A 28 2.36 8.37 -16.42
N PHE A 29 1.08 8.46 -16.78
CA PHE A 29 0.57 9.02 -18.04
C PHE A 29 0.39 10.53 -17.84
N LEU A 30 1.12 11.33 -18.62
CA LEU A 30 1.03 12.79 -18.54
C LEU A 30 -0.25 13.25 -19.27
N THR A 31 -1.08 14.04 -18.60
CA THR A 31 -2.19 14.76 -19.22
C THR A 31 -1.76 16.17 -19.62
N SER A 32 -2.57 16.82 -20.46
CA SER A 32 -2.32 18.16 -20.99
C SER A 32 -2.14 19.24 -19.91
N ASP A 33 -2.75 19.07 -18.75
CA ASP A 33 -2.74 20.03 -17.65
C ASP A 33 -1.83 19.62 -16.48
N ALA A 34 -1.21 18.43 -16.53
CA ALA A 34 -0.38 17.81 -15.50
C ALA A 34 -1.02 17.73 -14.08
N LYS A 35 -2.29 18.13 -13.93
CA LYS A 35 -3.03 18.07 -12.67
C LYS A 35 -3.61 16.70 -12.43
N PHE A 36 -4.02 16.02 -13.49
CA PHE A 36 -4.62 14.71 -13.43
C PHE A 36 -3.63 13.69 -13.99
N VAL A 37 -3.01 12.86 -13.14
CA VAL A 37 -1.96 11.96 -13.58
C VAL A 37 -2.39 10.53 -13.31
N PRO A 38 -3.02 9.84 -14.29
CA PRO A 38 -3.23 8.41 -14.23
C PRO A 38 -1.89 7.69 -14.15
N TYR A 39 -1.87 6.55 -13.45
CA TYR A 39 -0.71 5.70 -13.39
C TYR A 39 -1.10 4.22 -13.33
N ALA A 40 -0.18 3.38 -13.80
CA ALA A 40 -0.23 1.93 -13.63
C ALA A 40 1.17 1.44 -13.28
N GLY A 41 1.26 0.37 -12.50
CA GLY A 41 2.52 -0.10 -11.97
C GLY A 41 2.44 -1.49 -11.38
N ALA A 42 3.59 -1.95 -10.94
CA ALA A 42 3.74 -3.21 -10.24
C ALA A 42 4.45 -2.99 -8.90
N HIS A 43 4.26 -3.93 -7.98
CA HIS A 43 4.92 -3.91 -6.69
C HIS A 43 5.32 -5.31 -6.23
N ILE A 44 6.32 -5.34 -5.36
CA ILE A 44 6.66 -6.48 -4.50
C ILE A 44 6.34 -6.04 -3.07
N GLN A 45 5.72 -6.92 -2.30
CA GLN A 45 5.37 -6.67 -0.91
C GLN A 45 6.01 -7.68 0.02
N LEU A 46 6.47 -7.19 1.16
CA LEU A 46 6.83 -7.97 2.34
C LEU A 46 5.79 -7.65 3.41
N SER A 47 5.19 -8.66 4.01
CA SER A 47 4.15 -8.46 5.03
C SER A 47 4.36 -9.38 6.23
N ALA A 48 4.06 -8.87 7.42
CA ALA A 48 4.03 -9.61 8.66
C ALA A 48 2.66 -9.36 9.32
N LEU A 49 1.85 -10.41 9.41
CA LEU A 49 0.57 -10.41 10.10
C LEU A 49 0.74 -11.09 11.46
N LYS A 50 0.47 -10.37 12.54
CA LYS A 50 0.40 -10.90 13.90
C LYS A 50 -1.07 -11.00 14.29
N VAL A 51 -1.50 -12.17 14.75
CA VAL A 51 -2.84 -12.41 15.27
C VAL A 51 -2.73 -12.86 16.71
N GLN A 52 -3.46 -12.19 17.61
CA GLN A 52 -3.70 -12.64 18.97
C GLN A 52 -5.02 -13.41 19.00
N SER A 53 -4.99 -14.60 19.59
CA SER A 53 -6.18 -15.42 19.81
C SER A 53 -6.28 -15.76 21.29
N VAL A 54 -7.45 -15.52 21.87
CA VAL A 54 -7.76 -15.94 23.24
C VAL A 54 -8.56 -17.23 23.17
N ASP A 55 -8.06 -18.28 23.79
CA ASP A 55 -8.80 -19.51 23.95
C ASP A 55 -10.02 -19.25 24.86
N PRO A 56 -11.26 -19.43 24.37
CA PRO A 56 -12.46 -19.15 25.16
C PRO A 56 -12.66 -20.13 26.33
N LEU A 57 -12.01 -21.29 26.32
CA LEU A 57 -12.13 -22.31 27.37
C LEU A 57 -11.09 -22.13 28.49
N THR A 58 -9.88 -21.69 28.15
CA THR A 58 -8.77 -21.56 29.11
C THR A 58 -8.42 -20.12 29.46
N GLY A 59 -8.90 -19.14 28.69
CA GLY A 59 -8.54 -17.73 28.82
C GLY A 59 -7.10 -17.42 28.40
N ASN A 60 -6.36 -18.41 27.89
CA ASN A 60 -4.97 -18.24 27.49
C ASN A 60 -4.87 -17.48 26.16
N SER A 61 -3.97 -16.50 26.13
CA SER A 61 -3.64 -15.77 24.91
C SER A 61 -2.49 -16.42 24.16
N THR A 62 -2.68 -16.67 22.88
CA THR A 62 -1.63 -17.10 21.95
C THR A 62 -1.39 -16.01 20.91
N SER A 63 -0.14 -15.88 20.46
CA SER A 63 0.23 -14.92 19.42
C SER A 63 0.93 -15.66 18.29
N THR A 64 0.37 -15.59 17.09
CA THR A 64 0.97 -16.17 15.89
C THR A 64 1.38 -15.05 14.94
N THR A 65 2.61 -15.14 14.43
CA THR A 65 3.13 -14.22 13.40
C THR A 65 3.30 -15.00 12.10
N LYS A 66 2.67 -14.54 11.03
CA LYS A 66 2.85 -15.05 9.66
C LYS A 66 3.52 -14.00 8.81
N THR A 67 4.66 -14.35 8.23
CA THR A 67 5.34 -13.54 7.21
C THR A 67 4.97 -14.02 5.83
N SER A 68 4.74 -13.10 4.90
CA SER A 68 4.40 -13.43 3.52
C SER A 68 5.05 -12.45 2.55
N VAL A 69 5.48 -13.01 1.42
CA VAL A 69 5.95 -12.26 0.26
C VAL A 69 4.86 -12.30 -0.80
N GLY A 70 4.66 -11.18 -1.47
CA GLY A 70 3.73 -11.11 -2.59
C GLY A 70 4.23 -10.17 -3.67
N PHE A 71 3.59 -10.24 -4.81
CA PHE A 71 3.78 -9.32 -5.92
C PHE A 71 2.42 -8.92 -6.46
N GLY A 72 2.35 -7.84 -7.22
CA GLY A 72 1.07 -7.40 -7.71
C GLY A 72 1.12 -6.19 -8.60
N PHE A 73 -0.08 -5.69 -8.89
CA PHE A 73 -0.28 -4.53 -9.72
C PHE A 73 -0.98 -3.44 -8.91
N ARG A 74 -0.67 -2.20 -9.25
CA ARG A 74 -1.36 -1.02 -8.76
C ARG A 74 -1.68 -0.11 -9.92
N ALA A 75 -2.83 0.54 -9.84
CA ALA A 75 -3.21 1.57 -10.77
C ALA A 75 -3.98 2.64 -10.01
N GLY A 76 -4.06 3.83 -10.58
CA GLY A 76 -4.75 4.92 -9.90
C GLY A 76 -4.61 6.22 -10.64
N ILE A 77 -5.05 7.27 -9.96
CA ILE A 77 -5.02 8.64 -10.43
C ILE A 77 -4.46 9.50 -9.31
N ARG A 78 -3.54 10.39 -9.66
CA ARG A 78 -3.09 11.46 -8.78
C ARG A 78 -3.68 12.78 -9.24
N TYR A 79 -4.33 13.49 -8.33
CA TYR A 79 -4.82 14.84 -8.57
C TYR A 79 -3.97 15.85 -7.80
N PHE A 80 -3.22 16.69 -8.51
CA PHE A 80 -2.34 17.71 -7.93
C PHE A 80 -3.14 18.95 -7.52
N LEU A 81 -3.31 19.13 -6.20
CA LEU A 81 -3.89 20.32 -5.59
C LEU A 81 -2.95 21.53 -5.73
N THR A 82 -1.65 21.26 -5.59
CA THR A 82 -0.56 22.19 -5.83
C THR A 82 0.56 21.45 -6.56
N GLU A 83 1.65 22.13 -6.92
CA GLU A 83 2.80 21.48 -7.54
C GLU A 83 3.47 20.42 -6.66
N ASN A 84 3.23 20.47 -5.34
CA ASN A 84 3.88 19.62 -4.36
C ASN A 84 2.88 18.75 -3.57
N VAL A 85 1.58 19.01 -3.65
CA VAL A 85 0.56 18.26 -2.91
C VAL A 85 -0.41 17.61 -3.88
N ASN A 86 -0.66 16.32 -3.70
CA ASN A 86 -1.64 15.58 -4.50
C ASN A 86 -2.53 14.69 -3.64
N ILE A 87 -3.67 14.32 -4.20
CA ILE A 87 -4.52 13.24 -3.73
C ILE A 87 -4.30 12.04 -4.65
N ASP A 88 -3.94 10.88 -4.10
CA ASP A 88 -3.77 9.62 -4.83
C ASP A 88 -4.91 8.67 -4.47
N VAL A 89 -5.60 8.16 -5.49
CA VAL A 89 -6.65 7.17 -5.34
C VAL A 89 -6.47 6.03 -6.32
N GLY A 90 -6.64 4.80 -5.86
CA GLY A 90 -6.59 3.67 -6.76
C GLY A 90 -6.61 2.29 -6.12
N PRO A 91 -6.93 1.26 -6.92
CA PRO A 91 -6.84 -0.12 -6.50
C PRO A 91 -5.41 -0.65 -6.51
N ARG A 92 -5.18 -1.61 -5.63
CA ARG A 92 -4.02 -2.48 -5.60
C ARG A 92 -4.50 -3.92 -5.52
N ILE A 93 -3.95 -4.76 -6.38
CA ILE A 93 -4.14 -6.20 -6.33
C ILE A 93 -2.80 -6.86 -6.04
N SER A 94 -2.78 -7.79 -5.09
CA SER A 94 -1.60 -8.56 -4.72
C SER A 94 -1.89 -10.05 -4.79
N PHE A 95 -0.87 -10.79 -5.19
CA PHE A 95 -0.81 -12.24 -5.31
C PHE A 95 0.37 -12.78 -4.49
N GLY A 96 0.27 -14.03 -4.02
CA GLY A 96 1.26 -14.67 -3.16
C GLY A 96 0.57 -15.63 -2.18
N ASP A 97 1.16 -15.82 -0.99
CA ASP A 97 0.58 -16.66 0.07
C ASP A 97 -0.83 -16.21 0.50
N GLN A 98 -1.13 -14.93 0.30
CA GLN A 98 -2.46 -14.34 0.48
C GLN A 98 -2.71 -13.39 -0.68
N SER A 99 -3.82 -13.59 -1.39
CA SER A 99 -4.29 -12.65 -2.41
C SER A 99 -5.11 -11.55 -1.75
N SER A 100 -4.90 -10.30 -2.15
CA SER A 100 -5.62 -9.16 -1.59
C SER A 100 -6.01 -8.15 -2.67
N PHE A 101 -7.19 -7.57 -2.54
CA PHE A 101 -7.61 -6.40 -3.30
C PHE A 101 -7.88 -5.26 -2.33
N ILE A 102 -7.17 -4.15 -2.49
CA ILE A 102 -7.26 -2.98 -1.60
C ILE A 102 -7.52 -1.77 -2.46
N PHE A 103 -8.59 -1.02 -2.15
CA PHE A 103 -8.77 0.33 -2.65
C PHE A 103 -8.22 1.31 -1.64
N ALA A 104 -7.32 2.20 -2.07
CA ALA A 104 -6.69 3.18 -1.19
C ALA A 104 -6.93 4.60 -1.70
N ALA A 105 -7.03 5.52 -0.75
CA ALA A 105 -7.01 6.96 -0.96
C ALA A 105 -5.98 7.57 -0.01
N GLY A 106 -5.21 8.54 -0.47
CA GLY A 106 -4.17 9.17 0.34
C GLY A 106 -3.78 10.55 -0.18
N VAL A 107 -2.99 11.26 0.63
CA VAL A 107 -2.40 12.55 0.28
C VAL A 107 -0.89 12.36 0.11
N GLY A 108 -0.37 12.78 -1.05
CA GLY A 108 1.05 12.80 -1.34
C GLY A 108 1.64 14.19 -1.20
N VAL A 109 2.86 14.28 -0.66
CA VAL A 109 3.67 15.50 -0.59
C VAL A 109 5.01 15.25 -1.27
N ILE A 110 5.38 16.10 -2.22
CA ILE A 110 6.67 16.08 -2.91
C ILE A 110 7.62 17.01 -2.16
N ILE A 111 8.75 16.47 -1.69
CA ILE A 111 9.81 17.21 -1.00
C ILE A 111 11.02 17.29 -1.94
N GLY A 112 11.64 18.48 -2.03
CA GLY A 112 12.89 18.68 -2.79
C GLY A 112 12.70 19.19 -4.23
N LYS A 113 11.52 19.70 -4.59
CA LYS A 113 11.29 20.38 -5.85
C LYS A 113 11.73 21.85 -5.70
N HIS A 114 12.92 22.18 -6.21
CA HIS A 114 13.45 23.54 -6.35
C HIS A 114 13.76 23.81 -7.82
#